data_AF-A0A494BB10-F1
#
_entry.id   AF-A0A494BB10-F1
#
_cell.length_a   1.000
_cell.length_b   1.000
_cell.length_c   1.000
_cell.angle_alpha   90.00
_cell.angle_beta   90.00
_cell.angle_gamma   90.00
#
_symmetry.space_group_name_H-M   'P 1'
#
loop_
_entity.id
_entity.type
_entity.pdbx_description
1 polymer ?
#
loop_
_entity_poly.entity_id
_entity_poly.type
_entity_poly.pdbx_seq_one_letter_code
_entity_poly.pdbx_strand_id
1 'polypeptide(L)'
;MPSSGVHADGRAAPGPPHTSTAHAESLSSKIKEQKIIVDELSNLKKNRRVYKQQQNSNIFFLEDRTKIFSESKNTLDELKKEYQALETSETTKVKTQST
;
A
#
# COMPACT_ATOMS: atom_id res chain seq x y z
N MET A 1 6.41 -8.54 -63.21
CA MET A 1 6.98 -9.80 -62.69
C MET A 1 8.31 -9.44 -62.02
N PRO A 2 8.32 -9.21 -60.69
CA PRO A 2 8.41 -10.22 -59.60
C PRO A 2 7.35 -9.95 -58.49
N SER A 3 6.75 -10.88 -57.74
CA SER A 3 7.16 -12.04 -56.91
C SER A 3 7.62 -11.71 -55.48
N SER A 4 6.68 -11.96 -54.55
CA SER A 4 6.73 -12.34 -53.13
C SER A 4 7.85 -11.88 -52.18
N GLY A 5 7.41 -11.45 -50.99
CA GLY A 5 8.25 -11.42 -49.79
C GLY A 5 7.49 -10.89 -48.56
N VAL A 6 6.66 -11.73 -47.95
CA VAL A 6 6.04 -11.51 -46.64
C VAL A 6 7.10 -11.63 -45.54
N HIS A 7 7.25 -10.62 -44.68
CA HIS A 7 7.96 -10.76 -43.42
C HIS A 7 6.99 -10.41 -42.29
N ALA A 8 6.50 -11.47 -41.65
CA ALA A 8 5.85 -11.42 -40.36
C ALA A 8 6.90 -11.02 -39.31
N ASP A 9 6.72 -9.87 -38.68
CA ASP A 9 7.44 -9.56 -37.46
C ASP A 9 6.44 -9.56 -36.30
N GLY A 10 6.47 -10.67 -35.56
CA GLY A 10 5.71 -10.90 -34.35
C GLY A 10 6.16 -9.90 -33.29
N ARG A 11 5.44 -8.78 -33.20
CA ARG A 11 5.55 -7.84 -32.09
C ARG A 11 5.00 -8.50 -30.82
N ALA A 12 5.85 -9.29 -30.16
CA ALA A 12 5.64 -9.73 -28.79
C ALA A 12 5.41 -8.51 -27.90
N ALA A 13 4.18 -8.35 -27.41
CA ALA A 13 3.82 -7.33 -26.45
C ALA A 13 4.60 -7.58 -25.14
N PRO A 14 5.34 -6.59 -24.60
CA PRO A 14 5.86 -6.68 -23.25
C PRO A 14 4.67 -6.62 -22.29
N GLY A 15 4.31 -7.77 -21.71
CA GLY A 15 3.40 -7.82 -20.58
C GLY A 15 3.97 -6.99 -19.42
N PRO A 16 3.15 -6.27 -18.64
CA PRO A 16 3.68 -5.21 -17.81
C PRO A 16 4.14 -5.74 -16.45
N PRO A 17 5.18 -5.15 -15.83
CA PRO A 17 5.57 -5.46 -14.46
C PRO A 17 4.61 -4.77 -13.46
N HIS A 18 3.32 -5.07 -13.48
CA HIS A 18 2.31 -4.32 -12.70
C HIS A 18 2.11 -4.79 -11.25
N THR A 19 2.73 -5.88 -10.80
CA THR A 19 2.43 -6.43 -9.47
C THR A 19 3.11 -5.65 -8.35
N SER A 20 4.33 -5.17 -8.57
CA SER A 20 5.09 -4.43 -7.55
C SER A 20 4.52 -3.03 -7.31
N THR A 21 4.16 -2.34 -8.39
CA THR A 21 3.57 -0.99 -8.33
C THR A 21 2.21 -1.01 -7.63
N ALA A 22 1.36 -2.00 -7.93
CA ALA A 22 0.06 -2.13 -7.28
C ALA A 22 0.17 -2.38 -5.76
N HIS A 23 1.17 -3.15 -5.33
CA HIS A 23 1.41 -3.39 -3.90
C HIS A 23 1.91 -2.11 -3.20
N ALA A 24 2.87 -1.41 -3.79
CA ALA A 24 3.37 -0.14 -3.26
C ALA A 24 2.27 0.93 -3.18
N GLU A 25 1.40 1.03 -4.19
CA GLU A 25 0.25 1.94 -4.21
C GLU A 25 -0.79 1.60 -3.13
N SER A 26 -1.08 0.31 -2.93
CA SER A 26 -1.97 -0.15 -1.85
C SER A 26 -1.42 0.22 -0.48
N LEU A 27 -0.12 0.00 -0.24
CA LEU A 27 0.52 0.39 1.01
C LEU A 27 0.55 1.90 1.20
N SER A 28 0.88 2.67 0.16
CA SER A 28 0.84 4.14 0.19
C SER A 28 -0.54 4.66 0.57
N SER A 29 -1.59 4.04 0.03
CA SER A 29 -2.99 4.38 0.37
C SER A 29 -3.30 4.08 1.83
N LYS A 30 -2.96 2.87 2.32
CA LYS A 30 -3.11 2.50 3.74
C LYS A 30 -2.34 3.43 4.69
N ILE A 31 -1.12 3.85 4.31
CA ILE A 31 -0.31 4.80 5.10
C ILE A 31 -1.02 6.15 5.20
N LYS A 32 -1.60 6.65 4.09
CA LYS A 32 -2.34 7.91 4.08
C LYS A 32 -3.59 7.83 4.96
N GLU A 33 -4.37 6.77 4.84
CA GLU A 33 -5.54 6.52 5.67
C GLU A 33 -5.17 6.45 7.15
N GLN A 34 -4.14 5.68 7.49
CA GLN A 34 -3.70 5.52 8.88
C GLN A 34 -3.16 6.83 9.48
N LYS A 35 -2.50 7.66 8.67
CA LYS A 35 -2.08 9.01 9.08
C LYS A 35 -3.28 9.90 9.41
N ILE A 36 -4.31 9.89 8.57
CA ILE A 36 -5.54 10.65 8.83
C ILE A 36 -6.17 10.20 10.16
N ILE A 37 -6.26 8.89 10.41
CA ILE A 37 -6.79 8.35 11.67
C ILE A 37 -5.99 8.86 12.88
N VAL A 38 -4.66 8.85 12.81
CA VAL A 38 -3.79 9.37 13.89
C VAL A 38 -4.04 10.87 14.12
N ASP A 39 -4.13 11.65 13.04
CA ASP A 39 -4.36 13.10 13.11
C ASP A 39 -5.75 13.41 13.71
N GLU A 40 -6.79 12.70 13.28
CA GLU A 40 -8.16 12.84 13.80
C GLU A 40 -8.26 12.46 15.28
N LEU A 41 -7.65 11.35 15.69
CA LEU A 41 -7.62 10.92 17.08
C LEU A 41 -6.85 11.89 17.98
N SER A 42 -5.78 12.51 17.46
CA SER A 42 -5.01 13.51 18.20
C SER A 42 -5.80 14.80 18.42
N ASN A 43 -6.60 15.21 17.44
CA ASN A 43 -7.46 16.39 17.49
C ASN A 43 -8.79 16.14 18.21
N LEU A 44 -9.06 14.90 18.63
CA LEU A 44 -10.30 14.54 19.30
C LEU A 44 -10.34 15.06 20.75
N LYS A 45 -11.41 15.80 21.09
CA LYS A 45 -11.64 16.31 22.46
C LYS A 45 -11.59 15.17 23.49
N LYS A 46 -11.02 15.45 24.67
CA LYS A 46 -10.72 14.45 25.73
C LYS A 46 -11.92 13.63 26.22
N ASN A 47 -13.13 14.16 26.11
CA ASN A 47 -14.37 13.55 26.59
C ASN A 47 -15.19 12.82 25.51
N ARG A 48 -14.66 12.69 24.28
CA ARG A 48 -15.34 11.98 23.20
C ARG A 48 -15.02 10.49 23.27
N ARG A 49 -16.05 9.68 23.02
CA ARG A 49 -15.95 8.22 22.92
C ARG A 49 -15.47 7.84 21.52
N VAL A 50 -14.57 6.86 21.46
CA VAL A 50 -14.09 6.27 20.22
C VAL A 50 -14.76 4.91 20.06
N TYR A 51 -15.26 4.64 18.86
CA TYR A 51 -15.87 3.35 18.54
C TYR A 51 -15.10 2.69 17.40
N LYS A 52 -14.80 1.40 17.55
CA LYS A 52 -14.17 0.59 16.50
C LYS A 52 -15.23 -0.27 15.84
N GLN A 53 -15.31 -0.20 14.52
CA GLN A 53 -16.22 -1.03 13.73
C GLN A 53 -15.65 -2.45 13.58
N GLN A 54 -16.50 -3.46 13.75
CA GLN A 54 -16.15 -4.84 13.44
C GLN A 54 -16.06 -5.05 11.92
N GLN A 55 -15.09 -5.83 11.45
CA GLN A 55 -14.99 -6.17 10.03
C GLN A 55 -16.26 -6.90 9.55
N ASN A 56 -16.69 -6.58 8.33
CA ASN A 56 -17.85 -7.17 7.66
C ASN A 56 -19.18 -7.02 8.41
N SER A 57 -19.29 -6.04 9.30
CA SER A 57 -20.51 -5.77 10.07
C SER A 57 -20.63 -4.27 10.39
N ASN A 58 -21.85 -3.82 10.69
CA ASN A 58 -22.11 -2.45 11.15
C ASN A 58 -22.17 -2.36 12.68
N ILE A 59 -21.47 -3.26 13.38
CA ILE A 59 -21.35 -3.27 14.84
C ILE A 59 -20.15 -2.44 15.27
N PHE A 60 -20.37 -1.55 16.22
CA PHE A 60 -19.37 -0.63 16.76
C PHE A 60 -19.12 -0.92 18.24
N PHE A 61 -17.87 -1.15 18.62
CA PHE A 61 -17.46 -1.37 20.02
C PHE A 61 -16.84 -0.12 20.60
N LEU A 62 -17.26 0.25 21.81
CA LEU A 62 -16.61 1.32 22.56
C LEU A 62 -15.20 0.88 22.94
N GLU A 63 -14.22 1.71 22.60
CA GLU A 63 -12.80 1.43 22.85
C GLU A 63 -12.10 2.61 23.54
N ASP A 64 -10.99 2.31 24.21
CA ASP A 64 -10.21 3.33 24.89
C ASP A 64 -9.46 4.20 23.86
N ARG A 65 -9.63 5.52 23.96
CA ARG A 65 -9.01 6.48 23.05
C ARG A 65 -7.48 6.35 22.99
N THR A 66 -6.83 6.14 24.15
CA THR A 66 -5.37 6.02 24.24
C THR A 66 -4.87 4.71 23.63
N LYS A 67 -5.64 3.63 23.80
CA LYS A 67 -5.39 2.34 23.17
C LYS A 67 -5.48 2.44 21.65
N ILE A 68 -6.60 2.97 21.13
CA ILE A 68 -6.79 3.13 19.67
C ILE A 68 -5.76 4.08 19.06
N PHE A 69 -5.40 5.16 19.75
CA PHE A 69 -4.35 6.06 19.28
C PHE A 69 -2.98 5.38 19.19
N SER A 70 -2.62 4.58 20.21
CA SER A 70 -1.36 3.83 20.23
C SER A 70 -1.33 2.72 19.17
N GLU A 71 -2.42 1.95 19.04
CA GLU A 71 -2.60 0.95 17.96
C GLU A 71 -2.41 1.62 16.58
N SER A 72 -3.08 2.75 16.35
CA SER A 72 -3.03 3.49 15.08
C SER A 72 -1.62 3.97 14.74
N LYS A 73 -0.85 4.42 15.73
CA LYS A 73 0.53 4.85 15.56
C LYS A 73 1.46 3.67 15.24
N ASN A 74 1.30 2.55 15.95
CA ASN A 74 2.07 1.33 15.70
C ASN A 74 1.82 0.80 14.28
N THR A 75 0.56 0.72 13.86
CA THR A 75 0.19 0.32 12.49
C THR A 75 0.81 1.24 11.44
N LEU A 76 0.83 2.56 11.68
CA LEU A 76 1.46 3.51 10.76
C LEU A 76 2.96 3.25 10.62
N ASP A 77 3.64 2.96 11.72
CA ASP A 77 5.07 2.70 11.73
C ASP A 77 5.41 1.35 11.06
N GLU A 78 4.58 0.33 11.25
CA GLU A 78 4.69 -0.97 10.55
C GLU A 78 4.51 -0.83 9.04
N LEU A 79 3.45 -0.14 8.59
CA LEU A 79 3.20 0.08 7.17
C LEU A 79 4.33 0.88 6.49
N LYS A 80 4.89 1.88 7.18
CA LYS A 80 6.05 2.62 6.68
C LYS A 80 7.29 1.73 6.53
N LYS A 81 7.54 0.85 7.50
CA LYS A 81 8.65 -0.12 7.42
C LYS A 81 8.46 -1.07 6.24
N GLU A 82 7.24 -1.58 6.04
CA GLU A 82 6.92 -2.46 4.91
C GLU A 82 7.11 -1.75 3.56
N TYR A 83 6.64 -0.50 3.44
CA TYR A 83 6.84 0.30 2.24
C TYR A 83 8.33 0.53 1.93
N GLN A 84 9.14 0.87 2.95
CA GLN A 84 10.59 1.00 2.80
C GLN A 84 11.29 -0.33 2.46
N ALA A 85 10.83 -1.44 3.05
CA ALA A 85 11.35 -2.77 2.75
C ALA A 85 11.09 -3.17 1.28
N LEU A 86 9.93 -2.80 0.73
CA LEU A 86 9.63 -3.03 -0.67
C LEU A 86 10.50 -2.19 -1.60
N GLU A 87 10.66 -0.89 -1.32
CA GLU A 87 11.51 0.01 -2.10
C GLU A 87 12.99 -0.45 -2.10
N THR A 88 13.49 -0.92 -0.96
CA THR A 88 14.85 -1.51 -0.85
C THR A 88 14.95 -2.88 -1.54
N SER A 89 13.89 -3.69 -1.54
CA SER A 89 13.86 -4.96 -2.27
C SER A 89 13.83 -4.79 -3.79
N GLU A 90 13.22 -3.70 -4.28
CA GLU A 90 13.18 -3.37 -5.70
C GLU A 90 14.56 -2.91 -6.19
N THR A 91 15.22 -2.02 -5.44
CA THR A 91 16.57 -1.54 -5.78
C THR A 91 17.62 -2.66 -5.78
N THR A 92 17.48 -3.66 -4.90
CA THR A 92 18.40 -4.81 -4.87
C THR A 92 18.20 -5.78 -6.03
N LYS A 93 16.98 -5.99 -6.52
CA LYS A 93 16.72 -6.85 -7.70
C LYS A 93 17.28 -6.27 -9.00
N VAL A 94 17.28 -4.94 -9.15
CA VAL A 94 17.80 -4.27 -10.36
C VAL A 94 19.33 -4.40 -10.48
N LYS A 95 20.06 -4.51 -9.35
CA LYS A 95 21.53 -4.61 -9.36
C LYS A 95 22.04 -5.98 -9.82
N THR A 96 21.28 -7.05 -9.61
CA THR A 96 21.71 -8.42 -9.94
C THR A 96 21.43 -8.81 -11.40
N GLN A 97 20.64 -8.03 -12.15
CA GLN A 97 20.37 -8.29 -13.57
C GLN A 97 21.27 -7.50 -14.54
N SER A 98 22.14 -6.62 -14.03
CA SER A 98 23.03 -5.79 -14.86
C SER A 98 24.51 -6.26 -14.84
N THR A 99 24.78 -7.54 -14.63
CA THR A 99 26.13 -8.15 -14.75
C THR A 99 26.02 -9.43 -15.55
#